data_AF-A0A5C5V9H4-F1
#
_entry.id   AF-A0A5C5V9H4-F1
#
_cell.length_a   1.000
_cell.length_b   1.000
_cell.length_c   1.000
_cell.angle_alpha   90.00
_cell.angle_beta   90.00
_cell.angle_gamma   90.00
#
_symmetry.space_group_name_H-M   'P 1'
#
loop_
_entity.id
_entity.type
_entity.pdbx_description
1 polymer ?
#
loop_
_entity_poly.entity_id
_entity_poly.type
_entity_poly.pdbx_seq_one_letter_code
_entity_poly.pdbx_strand_id
1 'polypeptide(L)'
;MAKMIGIEWDGSEIRVVVARSRIGGLTVDAAFAAPRTSDLAESIRTALADRGVAGGPVSVTLSRSNVELHVLTLPPAPAEELPDMVRFAAMREFTALTDDWLLDYTPIEENAVGQSTVLAAGISGKGLKSVETPCASAALTVEQVGVRPLAAASLIARDPEHASTVAMVVESSSDDIELTIIADGAVVFSRSTRLPGEEGSEERQKALQLEARRTLIAARNQLGAHAVEKILLLGQEELSPMKASLAATLGLPADLYDPFASPAVKYSGADKLVHRGRYAGLLGLLADQSSPSAHSLDLRNPRKRPAPPSKRRMYVTYGTAAAVIAALVIGVIWMRLGSLDGQIKEAQEKLAKLKASNKEAVLQQNDVEKIDRWLDSSIQWLDQAYWMANTMPPAEATILSRMQMDATQAAGGVIMLDGYVADDSGIKKLENALRDETHEVSNLGSKQSEVSGYAWNFQERITVAKPTSNPFTDEPEEPQPGKAEPASETAEEKEPAKTEPVNTEPTAEPAAEEEAQS
;
A
#
# COMPACT_ATOMS: atom_id res chain seq x y z
N MET A 1 6.55 13.10 -35.56
CA MET A 1 7.22 13.71 -34.40
C MET A 1 6.77 15.15 -34.29
N ALA A 2 6.58 15.66 -33.07
CA ALA A 2 6.12 17.04 -32.86
C ALA A 2 7.18 18.04 -33.38
N LYS A 3 6.69 19.15 -33.93
CA LYS A 3 7.50 20.28 -34.40
C LYS A 3 7.88 21.12 -33.17
N MET A 4 9.16 21.38 -33.00
CA MET A 4 9.69 22.25 -31.94
C MET A 4 10.16 23.56 -32.56
N ILE A 5 9.96 24.66 -31.83
CA ILE A 5 10.32 26.01 -32.26
C ILE A 5 11.23 26.62 -31.19
N GLY A 6 12.46 26.91 -31.57
CA GLY A 6 13.41 27.68 -30.76
C GLY A 6 13.39 29.14 -31.20
N ILE A 7 13.34 30.08 -30.25
CA ILE A 7 13.37 31.52 -30.53
C ILE A 7 14.41 32.18 -29.64
N GLU A 8 15.18 33.09 -30.22
CA GLU A 8 16.12 33.94 -29.52
C GLU A 8 16.02 35.36 -30.07
N TRP A 9 16.38 36.36 -29.26
CA TRP A 9 16.51 37.74 -29.75
C TRP A 9 17.64 38.47 -29.06
N ASP A 10 18.26 39.39 -29.80
CA ASP A 10 19.17 40.41 -29.27
C ASP A 10 18.63 41.81 -29.60
N GLY A 11 19.44 42.88 -29.46
CA GLY A 11 18.95 44.23 -29.72
C GLY A 11 18.68 44.53 -31.20
N SER A 12 19.12 43.67 -32.14
CA SER A 12 19.03 43.92 -33.58
C SER A 12 18.12 42.94 -34.33
N GLU A 13 18.08 41.67 -33.90
CA GLU A 13 17.40 40.62 -34.64
C GLU A 13 16.72 39.59 -33.73
N ILE A 14 15.79 38.85 -34.33
CA ILE A 14 15.16 37.64 -33.79
C ILE A 14 15.68 36.47 -34.61
N ARG A 15 16.14 35.43 -33.95
CA ARG A 15 16.57 34.17 -34.54
C ARG A 15 15.56 33.08 -34.21
N VAL A 16 15.19 32.30 -35.22
CA VAL A 16 14.22 31.21 -35.09
C VAL A 16 14.81 29.94 -35.66
N VAL A 17 14.63 28.83 -34.94
CA VAL A 17 14.92 27.47 -35.41
C VAL A 17 13.66 26.65 -35.33
N VAL A 18 13.33 25.96 -36.42
CA VAL A 18 12.24 25.00 -36.50
C VAL A 18 12.85 23.62 -36.69
N ALA A 19 12.62 22.73 -35.74
CA ALA A 19 13.22 21.40 -35.74
C ALA A 19 12.23 20.31 -35.34
N ARG A 20 12.63 19.08 -35.61
CA ARG A 20 11.98 17.84 -35.15
C ARG A 20 13.02 17.00 -34.43
N SER A 21 12.58 16.32 -33.38
CA SER A 21 13.41 15.35 -32.68
C SER A 21 13.89 14.24 -33.63
N ARG A 22 15.08 13.70 -33.35
CA ARG A 22 15.67 12.53 -34.02
C ARG A 22 16.39 11.71 -32.95
N ILE A 23 16.52 10.40 -33.15
CA ILE A 23 17.42 9.57 -32.33
C ILE A 23 18.83 10.19 -32.36
N GLY A 24 19.34 10.55 -31.19
CA GLY A 24 20.67 11.16 -31.03
C GLY A 24 20.78 12.63 -31.44
N GLY A 25 19.68 13.35 -31.70
CA GLY A 25 19.77 14.76 -32.07
C GLY A 25 18.50 15.37 -32.66
N LEU A 26 18.67 16.22 -33.67
CA LEU A 26 17.63 17.02 -34.30
C LEU A 26 17.68 16.95 -35.83
N THR A 27 16.52 17.09 -36.45
CA THR A 27 16.41 17.49 -37.86
C THR A 27 15.88 18.92 -37.90
N VAL A 28 16.68 19.85 -38.44
CA VAL A 28 16.31 21.26 -38.58
C VAL A 28 15.65 21.47 -39.93
N ASP A 29 14.38 21.84 -39.92
CA ASP A 29 13.56 22.06 -41.11
C ASP A 29 13.75 23.49 -41.64
N ALA A 30 13.90 24.47 -40.74
CA ALA A 30 14.17 25.85 -41.08
C ALA A 30 14.99 26.51 -39.96
N ALA A 31 15.85 27.44 -40.33
CA ALA A 31 16.48 28.39 -39.41
C ALA A 31 16.55 29.73 -40.13
N PHE A 32 16.30 30.83 -39.44
CA PHE A 32 16.32 32.16 -40.04
C PHE A 32 16.44 33.26 -38.99
N ALA A 33 16.90 34.42 -39.43
CA ALA A 33 16.90 35.65 -38.66
C ALA A 33 15.94 36.66 -39.30
N ALA A 34 15.34 37.51 -38.47
CA ALA A 34 14.46 38.60 -38.86
C ALA A 34 14.81 39.86 -38.06
N PRO A 35 14.66 41.07 -38.63
CA PRO A 35 14.97 42.31 -37.91
C PRO A 35 14.04 42.49 -36.71
N ARG A 36 14.59 43.01 -35.62
CA ARG A 36 13.83 43.36 -34.41
C ARG A 36 13.44 44.84 -34.44
N THR A 37 12.19 45.12 -34.12
CA THR A 37 11.70 46.49 -33.87
C THR A 37 11.55 46.75 -32.36
N SER A 38 11.11 47.96 -31.99
CA SER A 38 10.81 48.28 -30.59
C SER A 38 9.69 47.41 -30.00
N ASP A 39 8.76 46.93 -30.83
CA ASP A 39 7.75 45.96 -30.41
C ASP A 39 8.25 44.54 -30.71
N LEU A 40 8.70 43.85 -29.65
CA LEU A 40 9.20 42.48 -29.76
C LEU A 40 8.10 41.48 -30.14
N ALA A 41 6.86 41.67 -29.66
CA ALA A 41 5.78 40.74 -29.95
C ALA A 41 5.34 40.82 -31.42
N GLU A 42 5.26 42.03 -31.96
CA GLU A 42 5.03 42.25 -33.39
C GLU A 42 6.15 41.64 -34.23
N SER A 43 7.40 41.91 -33.85
CA SER A 43 8.58 41.40 -34.56
C SER A 43 8.59 39.86 -34.60
N ILE A 44 8.28 39.19 -33.48
CA ILE A 44 8.17 37.72 -33.43
C ILE A 44 7.04 37.22 -34.34
N ARG A 45 5.86 37.85 -34.26
CA ARG A 45 4.69 37.44 -35.06
C ARG A 45 4.96 37.55 -36.55
N THR A 46 5.56 38.66 -36.99
CA THR A 46 5.96 38.89 -38.38
C THR A 46 6.99 37.88 -38.84
N ALA A 47 8.06 37.65 -38.05
CA ALA A 47 9.11 36.70 -38.39
C ALA A 47 8.56 35.27 -38.60
N LEU A 48 7.61 34.83 -37.77
CA LEU A 48 6.97 33.52 -37.91
C LEU A 48 6.00 33.48 -39.10
N ALA A 49 5.20 34.53 -39.29
CA ALA A 49 4.21 34.61 -40.37
C ALA A 49 4.87 34.61 -41.76
N ASP A 50 5.94 35.36 -41.95
CA ASP A 50 6.69 35.46 -43.23
C ASP A 50 7.25 34.11 -43.68
N ARG A 51 7.48 33.19 -42.73
CA ARG A 51 7.98 31.83 -42.98
C ARG A 51 6.90 30.75 -42.84
N GLY A 52 5.62 31.13 -42.70
CA GLY A 52 4.51 30.20 -42.56
C GLY A 52 4.63 29.29 -41.33
N VAL A 53 5.32 29.74 -40.27
CA VAL A 53 5.48 28.99 -39.04
C VAL A 53 4.25 29.24 -38.15
N ALA A 54 3.40 28.23 -38.02
CA ALA A 54 2.26 28.30 -37.10
C ALA A 54 2.74 28.50 -35.66
N GLY A 55 1.98 29.29 -34.88
CA GLY A 55 2.22 29.49 -33.46
C GLY A 55 2.03 28.20 -32.65
N GLY A 56 2.55 28.20 -31.42
CA GLY A 56 2.50 27.05 -30.55
C GLY A 56 3.50 27.16 -29.40
N PRO A 57 3.89 26.01 -28.82
CA PRO A 57 4.91 25.98 -27.79
C PRO A 57 6.29 26.31 -28.33
N VAL A 58 7.05 27.12 -27.58
CA VAL A 58 8.38 27.59 -27.97
C VAL A 58 9.39 27.43 -26.84
N SER A 59 10.63 27.15 -27.21
CA SER A 59 11.79 27.15 -26.34
C SER A 59 12.59 28.43 -26.59
N VAL A 60 12.95 29.15 -25.52
CA VAL A 60 13.65 30.43 -25.63
C VAL A 60 15.03 30.37 -25.00
N THR A 61 16.05 30.87 -25.69
CA THR A 61 17.38 31.09 -25.11
C THR A 61 17.56 32.53 -24.66
N LEU A 62 18.24 32.71 -23.53
CA LEU A 62 18.61 34.01 -22.98
C LEU A 62 20.13 34.19 -23.00
N SER A 63 20.61 35.43 -23.13
CA SER A 63 22.03 35.72 -22.97
C SER A 63 22.47 35.53 -21.51
N ARG A 64 23.77 35.32 -21.29
CA ARG A 64 24.34 35.24 -19.94
C ARG A 64 24.01 36.45 -19.07
N SER A 65 23.84 37.62 -19.67
CA SER A 65 23.57 38.87 -18.95
C SER A 65 22.17 38.93 -18.32
N ASN A 66 21.25 38.07 -18.75
CA ASN A 66 19.88 38.01 -18.26
C ASN A 66 19.70 37.13 -17.01
N VAL A 67 20.74 36.40 -16.60
CA VAL A 67 20.70 35.42 -15.51
C VAL A 67 21.85 35.62 -14.53
N GLU A 68 21.68 35.20 -13.28
CA GLU A 68 22.75 35.13 -12.30
C GLU A 68 23.32 33.71 -12.30
N LEU A 69 24.65 33.58 -12.37
CA LEU A 69 25.35 32.29 -12.41
C LEU A 69 26.31 32.22 -11.23
N HIS A 70 26.27 31.13 -10.47
CA HIS A 70 27.20 30.86 -9.38
C HIS A 70 27.67 29.42 -9.40
N VAL A 71 28.97 29.22 -9.15
CA VAL A 71 29.52 27.89 -8.92
C VAL A 71 29.32 27.56 -7.45
N LEU A 72 28.63 26.45 -7.16
CA LEU A 72 28.31 26.00 -5.81
C LEU A 72 28.99 24.66 -5.54
N THR A 73 29.67 24.56 -4.40
CA THR A 73 30.20 23.29 -3.90
C THR A 73 29.25 22.74 -2.84
N LEU A 74 28.77 21.53 -3.06
CA LEU A 74 27.78 20.84 -2.25
C LEU A 74 28.44 19.70 -1.47
N PRO A 75 28.05 19.46 -0.20
CA PRO A 75 28.49 18.27 0.51
C PRO A 75 27.97 16.99 -0.18
N PRO A 76 28.51 15.81 0.16
CA PRO A 76 28.05 14.56 -0.44
C PRO A 76 26.60 14.26 -0.12
N ALA A 77 25.81 13.98 -1.15
CA ALA A 77 24.40 13.65 -1.02
C ALA A 77 23.89 12.82 -2.20
N PRO A 78 22.79 12.06 -2.02
CA PRO A 78 22.12 11.36 -3.11
C PRO A 78 21.66 12.33 -4.20
N ALA A 79 21.69 11.87 -5.46
CA ALA A 79 21.35 12.67 -6.63
C ALA A 79 19.94 13.29 -6.56
N GLU A 80 18.99 12.61 -5.92
CA GLU A 80 17.62 13.08 -5.71
C GLU A 80 17.50 14.26 -4.75
N GLU A 81 18.50 14.48 -3.87
CA GLU A 81 18.52 15.58 -2.90
C GLU A 81 19.27 16.81 -3.41
N LEU A 82 20.08 16.66 -4.48
CA LEU A 82 20.84 17.76 -5.08
C LEU A 82 19.99 19.00 -5.41
N PRO A 83 18.76 18.91 -5.97
CA PRO A 83 17.96 20.10 -6.23
C PRO A 83 17.66 20.93 -4.97
N ASP A 84 17.38 20.26 -3.84
CA ASP A 84 17.11 20.93 -2.57
C ASP A 84 18.40 21.59 -2.02
N MET A 85 19.53 20.89 -2.14
CA MET A 85 20.83 21.40 -1.69
C MET A 85 21.29 22.62 -2.49
N VAL A 86 21.11 22.59 -3.81
CA VAL A 86 21.39 23.72 -4.69
C VAL A 86 20.56 24.93 -4.27
N ARG A 87 19.27 24.73 -3.99
CA ARG A 87 18.40 25.79 -3.50
C ARG A 87 18.89 26.38 -2.18
N PHE A 88 19.29 25.55 -1.22
CA PHE A 88 19.80 26.04 0.08
C PHE A 88 21.16 26.74 -0.03
N ALA A 89 22.06 26.25 -0.88
CA ALA A 89 23.34 26.89 -1.14
C ALA A 89 23.14 28.22 -1.87
N ALA A 90 22.24 28.28 -2.85
CA ALA A 90 21.93 29.49 -3.60
C ALA A 90 21.40 30.62 -2.70
N MET A 91 20.62 30.31 -1.65
CA MET A 91 20.15 31.32 -0.68
C MET A 91 21.28 32.05 0.05
N ARG A 92 22.49 31.49 0.07
CA ARG A 92 23.66 32.09 0.72
C ARG A 92 24.57 32.83 -0.26
N GLU A 93 24.67 32.33 -1.49
CA GLU A 93 25.63 32.83 -2.49
C GLU A 93 25.01 33.84 -3.47
N PHE A 94 23.72 33.71 -3.80
CA PHE A 94 23.04 34.65 -4.68
C PHE A 94 22.68 35.93 -3.94
N THR A 95 23.06 37.06 -4.51
CA THR A 95 22.89 38.37 -3.84
C THR A 95 21.47 38.91 -3.90
N ALA A 96 20.69 38.52 -4.93
CA ALA A 96 19.37 39.07 -5.21
C ALA A 96 18.25 38.01 -5.18
N LEU A 97 18.53 36.79 -4.71
CA LEU A 97 17.57 35.69 -4.72
C LEU A 97 16.38 35.98 -3.80
N THR A 98 15.19 36.01 -4.40
CA THR A 98 13.90 36.13 -3.71
C THR A 98 13.02 34.92 -4.02
N ASP A 99 11.90 34.76 -3.29
CA ASP A 99 11.02 33.57 -3.41
C ASP A 99 10.41 33.38 -4.83
N ASP A 100 10.36 34.43 -5.64
CA ASP A 100 9.84 34.40 -7.02
C ASP A 100 10.89 34.02 -8.08
N TRP A 101 12.15 33.79 -7.67
CA TRP A 101 13.20 33.35 -8.58
C TRP A 101 13.05 31.87 -8.91
N LEU A 102 13.34 31.54 -10.17
CA LEU A 102 13.53 30.17 -10.59
C LEU A 102 15.02 29.87 -10.65
N LEU A 103 15.39 28.68 -10.18
CA LEU A 103 16.77 28.23 -10.01
C LEU A 103 16.90 26.81 -10.55
N ASP A 104 17.78 26.62 -11.51
CA ASP A 104 18.20 25.30 -12.01
C ASP A 104 19.73 25.19 -11.99
N TYR A 105 20.28 24.01 -12.26
CA TYR A 105 21.73 23.79 -12.22
C TYR A 105 22.21 22.76 -13.23
N THR A 106 23.49 22.83 -13.58
CA THR A 106 24.23 21.76 -14.28
C THR A 106 25.37 21.25 -13.39
N PRO A 107 25.61 19.93 -13.32
CA PRO A 107 26.82 19.39 -12.68
C PRO A 107 28.07 19.84 -13.45
N ILE A 108 29.15 20.07 -12.70
CA ILE A 108 30.50 20.34 -13.23
C ILE A 108 31.40 19.13 -12.93
N GLU A 109 31.58 18.80 -11.65
CA GLU A 109 32.44 17.70 -11.22
C GLU A 109 31.91 17.09 -9.92
N GLU A 110 32.29 15.84 -9.67
CA GLU A 110 32.14 15.20 -8.36
C GLU A 110 33.51 14.68 -7.94
N ASN A 111 33.96 15.05 -6.73
CA ASN A 111 35.27 14.66 -6.25
C ASN A 111 35.27 13.26 -5.61
N ALA A 112 36.45 12.71 -5.33
CA ALA A 112 36.61 11.37 -4.76
C ALA A 112 35.97 11.18 -3.37
N VAL A 113 35.59 12.27 -2.68
CA VAL A 113 34.94 12.27 -1.36
C VAL A 113 33.41 12.40 -1.52
N GLY A 114 32.89 12.47 -2.75
CA GLY A 114 31.48 12.59 -3.09
C GLY A 114 30.93 14.02 -3.03
N GLN A 115 31.77 15.05 -2.89
CA GLN A 115 31.29 16.43 -2.98
C GLN A 115 31.03 16.78 -4.44
N SER A 116 29.87 17.37 -4.72
CA SER A 116 29.50 17.79 -6.06
C SER A 116 29.71 19.29 -6.24
N THR A 117 30.36 19.69 -7.32
CA THR A 117 30.42 21.07 -7.78
C THR A 117 29.40 21.25 -8.91
N VAL A 118 28.56 22.27 -8.82
CA VAL A 118 27.53 22.56 -9.82
C VAL A 118 27.59 24.03 -10.25
N LEU A 119 27.16 24.33 -11.47
CA LEU A 119 26.85 25.69 -11.90
C LEU A 119 25.35 25.92 -11.71
N ALA A 120 24.98 26.75 -10.75
CA ALA A 120 23.60 27.16 -10.52
C ALA A 120 23.28 28.41 -11.35
N ALA A 121 22.09 28.43 -11.95
CA ALA A 121 21.59 29.53 -12.75
C ALA A 121 20.23 29.99 -12.21
N GLY A 122 20.14 31.28 -11.91
CA GLY A 122 18.93 31.92 -11.37
C GLY A 122 18.37 32.98 -12.30
N ILE A 123 17.05 33.03 -12.42
CA ILE A 123 16.31 34.09 -13.10
C ILE A 123 15.23 34.67 -12.20
N SER A 124 15.17 36.00 -12.11
CA SER A 124 14.12 36.70 -11.38
C SER A 124 12.75 36.54 -12.05
N GLY A 125 11.66 36.64 -11.28
CA GLY A 125 10.31 36.63 -11.84
C GLY A 125 10.07 37.75 -12.87
N LYS A 126 10.71 38.91 -12.70
CA LYS A 126 10.72 40.00 -13.70
C LYS A 126 11.46 39.59 -14.98
N GLY A 127 12.63 38.95 -14.83
CA GLY A 127 13.41 38.43 -15.95
C GLY A 127 12.61 37.42 -16.77
N LEU A 128 11.97 36.46 -16.11
CA LEU A 128 11.11 35.47 -16.77
C LEU A 128 9.91 36.13 -17.49
N LYS A 129 9.22 37.06 -16.82
CA LYS A 129 8.10 37.80 -17.44
C LYS A 129 8.51 38.61 -18.67
N SER A 130 9.75 39.09 -18.72
CA SER A 130 10.28 39.82 -19.89
C SER A 130 10.41 38.92 -21.14
N VAL A 131 10.40 37.61 -20.94
CA VAL A 131 10.43 36.57 -21.98
C VAL A 131 9.02 36.08 -22.31
N GLU A 132 8.23 35.78 -21.27
CA GLU A 132 6.89 35.21 -21.44
C GLU A 132 5.89 36.20 -22.03
N THR A 133 5.96 37.49 -21.64
CA THR A 133 4.95 38.48 -22.04
C THR A 133 4.97 38.77 -23.55
N PRO A 134 6.14 39.00 -24.20
CA PRO A 134 6.21 39.17 -25.65
C PRO A 134 5.78 37.92 -26.42
N CYS A 135 6.19 36.72 -25.96
CA CYS A 135 5.78 35.46 -26.56
C CYS A 135 4.26 35.25 -26.47
N ALA A 136 3.66 35.47 -25.29
CA ALA A 136 2.21 35.36 -25.11
C ALA A 136 1.45 36.37 -26.00
N SER A 137 1.95 37.59 -26.14
CA SER A 137 1.39 38.62 -27.02
C SER A 137 1.54 38.27 -28.51
N ALA A 138 2.49 37.40 -28.85
CA ALA A 138 2.66 36.80 -30.17
C ALA A 138 1.87 35.48 -30.34
N ALA A 139 0.98 35.14 -29.40
CA ALA A 139 0.22 33.88 -29.36
C ALA A 139 1.10 32.62 -29.29
N LEU A 140 2.22 32.71 -28.57
CA LEU A 140 3.14 31.60 -28.30
C LEU A 140 3.13 31.26 -26.81
N THR A 141 3.35 29.99 -26.49
CA THR A 141 3.50 29.52 -25.11
C THR A 141 4.96 29.16 -24.87
N VAL A 142 5.63 29.84 -23.96
CA VAL A 142 7.00 29.45 -23.58
C VAL A 142 6.91 28.12 -22.82
N GLU A 143 7.60 27.09 -23.28
CA GLU A 143 7.71 25.78 -22.61
C GLU A 143 9.02 25.65 -21.86
N GLN A 144 10.12 26.14 -22.45
CA GLN A 144 11.47 25.98 -21.93
C GLN A 144 12.22 27.31 -22.00
N VAL A 145 13.04 27.60 -20.99
CA VAL A 145 13.93 28.77 -20.99
C VAL A 145 15.36 28.33 -20.70
N GLY A 146 16.21 28.36 -21.73
CA GLY A 146 17.62 28.03 -21.65
C GLY A 146 18.53 29.25 -21.53
N VAL A 147 19.78 29.01 -21.18
CA VAL A 147 20.85 30.01 -21.16
C VAL A 147 21.77 29.73 -22.34
N ARG A 148 21.86 30.66 -23.30
CA ARG A 148 22.55 30.52 -24.59
C ARG A 148 23.93 29.84 -24.48
N PRO A 149 24.88 30.30 -23.65
CA PRO A 149 26.20 29.70 -23.60
C PRO A 149 26.20 28.28 -23.00
N LEU A 150 25.26 27.96 -22.12
CA LEU A 150 25.11 26.62 -21.54
C LEU A 150 24.48 25.66 -22.55
N ALA A 151 23.48 26.14 -23.30
CA ALA A 151 22.87 25.37 -24.36
C ALA A 151 23.88 25.10 -25.50
N ALA A 152 24.67 26.10 -25.90
CA ALA A 152 25.76 25.93 -26.87
C ALA A 152 26.82 24.93 -26.37
N ALA A 153 27.21 24.99 -25.10
CA ALA A 153 28.10 24.00 -24.48
C ALA A 153 27.52 22.58 -24.52
N SER A 154 26.21 22.41 -24.22
CA SER A 154 25.53 21.12 -24.32
C SER A 154 25.53 20.56 -25.75
N LEU A 155 25.42 21.43 -26.77
CA LEU A 155 25.55 21.00 -28.17
C LEU A 155 26.97 20.51 -28.49
N ILE A 156 27.99 21.24 -28.06
CA ILE A 156 29.41 20.89 -28.26
C ILE A 156 29.74 19.58 -27.53
N ALA A 157 29.19 19.37 -26.34
CA ALA A 157 29.37 18.15 -25.55
C ALA A 157 28.82 16.88 -26.24
N ARG A 158 27.89 17.04 -27.19
CA ARG A 158 27.35 15.94 -28.01
C ARG A 158 28.24 15.61 -29.22
N ASP A 159 29.23 16.43 -29.49
CA ASP A 159 30.22 16.18 -30.51
C ASP A 159 31.38 15.36 -29.92
N PRO A 160 31.58 14.10 -30.35
CA PRO A 160 32.65 13.25 -29.82
C PRO A 160 34.05 13.86 -29.97
N GLU A 161 34.26 14.76 -30.94
CA GLU A 161 35.55 15.43 -31.14
C GLU A 161 35.85 16.45 -30.02
N HIS A 162 34.82 16.95 -29.32
CA HIS A 162 34.95 18.04 -28.35
C HIS A 162 34.37 17.71 -26.97
N ALA A 163 33.74 16.54 -26.79
CA ALA A 163 33.06 16.14 -25.57
C ALA A 163 33.95 16.21 -24.30
N SER A 164 35.23 15.88 -24.43
CA SER A 164 36.20 15.87 -23.32
C SER A 164 37.24 17.00 -23.41
N THR A 165 37.02 18.01 -24.26
CA THR A 165 37.98 19.09 -24.40
C THR A 165 37.72 20.22 -23.41
N VAL A 166 38.78 20.70 -22.77
CA VAL A 166 38.75 21.96 -22.00
C VAL A 166 38.97 23.12 -22.97
N ALA A 167 37.90 23.82 -23.34
CA ALA A 167 37.95 24.84 -24.39
C ALA A 167 37.36 26.18 -23.95
N MET A 168 37.89 27.27 -24.52
CA MET A 168 37.21 28.56 -24.52
C MET A 168 36.32 28.65 -25.75
N VAL A 169 35.02 28.65 -25.54
CA VAL A 169 34.00 28.92 -26.56
C VAL A 169 33.81 30.43 -26.68
N VAL A 170 33.91 30.92 -27.92
CA VAL A 170 33.69 32.32 -28.29
C VAL A 170 32.48 32.39 -29.20
N GLU A 171 31.39 32.97 -28.68
CA GLU A 171 30.16 33.20 -29.41
C GLU A 171 29.94 34.71 -29.61
N SER A 172 29.61 35.13 -30.83
CA SER A 172 29.37 36.54 -31.15
C SER A 172 27.91 36.77 -31.50
N SER A 173 27.23 37.64 -30.75
CA SER A 173 25.91 38.20 -31.13
C SER A 173 26.09 39.56 -31.81
N SER A 174 25.00 40.21 -32.22
CA SER A 174 25.07 41.58 -32.77
C SER A 174 25.67 42.59 -31.78
N ASP A 175 25.27 42.51 -30.52
CA ASP A 175 25.51 43.57 -29.53
C ASP A 175 26.60 43.19 -28.51
N ASP A 176 26.85 41.89 -28.33
CA ASP A 176 27.75 41.35 -27.34
C ASP A 176 28.52 40.12 -27.85
N ILE A 177 29.54 39.77 -27.08
CA ILE A 177 30.22 38.49 -27.20
C ILE A 177 30.04 37.73 -25.89
N GLU A 178 29.99 36.41 -26.00
CA GLU A 178 30.02 35.50 -24.88
C GLU A 178 31.31 34.68 -24.92
N LEU A 179 32.01 34.68 -23.78
CA LEU A 179 33.26 33.96 -23.57
C LEU A 179 33.00 32.94 -22.48
N THR A 180 32.93 31.68 -22.88
CA THR A 180 32.52 30.57 -22.03
C THR A 180 33.62 29.53 -21.99
N ILE A 181 34.03 29.09 -20.81
CA ILE A 181 34.99 28.01 -20.65
C ILE A 181 34.23 26.76 -20.28
N ILE A 182 34.42 25.73 -21.11
CA ILE A 182 33.86 24.40 -20.92
C ILE A 182 34.96 23.43 -20.51
N ALA A 183 34.63 22.48 -19.64
CA ALA A 183 35.46 21.33 -19.29
C ALA A 183 34.56 20.11 -19.20
N ASP A 184 34.90 19.04 -19.92
CA ASP A 184 34.10 17.80 -19.98
C ASP A 184 32.60 18.03 -20.26
N GLY A 185 32.30 18.96 -21.17
CA GLY A 185 30.94 19.34 -21.54
C GLY A 185 30.21 20.26 -20.55
N ALA A 186 30.74 20.47 -19.34
CA ALA A 186 30.19 21.39 -18.36
C ALA A 186 30.73 22.81 -18.53
N VAL A 187 29.87 23.82 -18.32
CA VAL A 187 30.32 25.22 -18.24
C VAL A 187 30.92 25.48 -16.87
N VAL A 188 32.20 25.86 -16.84
CA VAL A 188 32.94 26.18 -15.62
C VAL A 188 32.90 27.68 -15.34
N PHE A 189 33.08 28.49 -16.39
CA PHE A 189 33.12 29.95 -16.29
C PHE A 189 32.42 30.55 -17.50
N SER A 190 31.60 31.58 -17.32
CA SER A 190 30.99 32.31 -18.44
C SER A 190 30.83 33.80 -18.15
N ARG A 191 31.19 34.62 -19.13
CA ARG A 191 31.01 36.07 -19.09
C ARG A 191 30.62 36.62 -20.45
N SER A 192 29.88 37.73 -20.42
CA SER A 192 29.47 38.48 -21.60
C SER A 192 30.06 39.88 -21.55
N THR A 193 30.43 40.44 -22.70
CA THR A 193 30.91 41.82 -22.80
C THR A 193 30.57 42.42 -24.15
N ARG A 194 30.45 43.75 -24.22
CA ARG A 194 30.27 44.46 -25.49
C ARG A 194 31.63 44.88 -26.02
N LEU A 195 31.87 44.62 -27.31
CA LEU A 195 33.11 45.04 -27.95
C LEU A 195 32.92 46.39 -28.67
N PRO A 196 33.89 47.31 -28.57
CA PRO A 196 33.93 48.49 -29.42
C PRO A 196 34.25 48.11 -30.87
N GLY A 197 33.89 49.00 -31.81
CA GLY A 197 34.12 48.81 -33.24
C GLY A 197 33.06 47.98 -33.96
N GLU A 198 32.97 48.18 -35.28
CA GLU A 198 32.06 47.44 -36.17
C GLU A 198 32.52 45.98 -36.35
N GLU A 199 31.59 45.10 -36.74
CA GLU A 199 31.88 43.69 -37.03
C GLU A 199 32.96 43.58 -38.12
N GLY A 200 33.99 42.76 -37.88
CA GLY A 200 35.13 42.60 -38.78
C GLY A 200 36.22 43.69 -38.70
N SER A 201 36.04 44.74 -37.90
CA SER A 201 37.07 45.78 -37.72
C SER A 201 38.27 45.30 -36.88
N GLU A 202 39.47 45.85 -37.16
CA GLU A 202 40.68 45.56 -36.37
C GLU A 202 40.53 45.98 -34.89
N GLU A 203 39.78 47.05 -34.63
CA GLU A 203 39.49 47.52 -33.26
C GLU A 203 38.73 46.45 -32.47
N ARG A 204 37.64 45.93 -33.07
CA ARG A 204 36.83 44.86 -32.46
C ARG A 204 37.65 43.60 -32.24
N GLN A 205 38.51 43.25 -33.19
CA GLN A 205 39.42 42.10 -33.10
C GLN A 205 40.42 42.24 -31.94
N LYS A 206 41.07 43.42 -31.79
CA LYS A 206 41.98 43.70 -30.66
C LYS A 206 41.23 43.67 -29.32
N ALA A 207 40.02 44.22 -29.27
CA ALA A 207 39.19 44.19 -28.08
C ALA A 207 38.81 42.75 -27.69
N LEU A 208 38.42 41.91 -28.65
CA LEU A 208 38.14 40.49 -28.41
C LEU A 208 39.34 39.76 -27.83
N GLN A 209 40.55 39.97 -28.38
CA GLN A 209 41.77 39.35 -27.86
C GLN A 209 42.03 39.71 -26.39
N LEU A 210 41.86 40.99 -26.05
CA LEU A 210 42.03 41.46 -24.67
C LEU A 210 41.00 40.82 -23.73
N GLU A 211 39.75 40.75 -24.16
CA GLU A 211 38.68 40.13 -23.39
C GLU A 211 38.85 38.60 -23.29
N ALA A 212 39.31 37.91 -24.33
CA ALA A 212 39.64 36.49 -24.26
C ALA A 212 40.76 36.23 -23.24
N ARG A 213 41.84 37.02 -23.27
CA ARG A 213 42.95 36.93 -22.31
C ARG A 213 42.49 37.16 -20.87
N ARG A 214 41.67 38.20 -20.63
CA ARG A 214 41.10 38.49 -19.30
C ARG A 214 40.22 37.34 -18.79
N THR A 215 39.48 36.69 -19.68
CA THR A 215 38.64 35.52 -19.35
C THR A 215 39.50 34.34 -18.90
N LEU A 216 40.55 34.01 -19.66
CA LEU A 216 41.49 32.93 -19.31
C LEU A 216 42.11 33.15 -17.91
N ILE A 217 42.51 34.38 -17.62
CA ILE A 217 43.10 34.73 -16.32
C ILE A 217 42.05 34.59 -15.19
N ALA A 218 40.83 35.07 -15.41
CA ALA A 218 39.76 35.02 -14.40
C ALA A 218 39.32 33.58 -14.08
N ALA A 219 39.26 32.71 -15.09
CA ALA A 219 38.80 31.34 -14.94
C ALA A 219 39.83 30.38 -14.33
N ARG A 220 41.10 30.79 -14.24
CA ARG A 220 42.19 29.94 -13.72
C ARG A 220 41.89 29.37 -12.32
N ASN A 221 41.23 30.14 -11.47
CA ASN A 221 40.89 29.69 -10.11
C ASN A 221 39.72 28.69 -10.08
N GLN A 222 38.89 28.65 -11.14
CA GLN A 222 37.72 27.76 -11.23
C GLN A 222 38.01 26.47 -11.99
N LEU A 223 39.06 26.43 -12.81
CA LEU A 223 39.47 25.24 -13.57
C LEU A 223 40.20 24.18 -12.74
N GLY A 224 40.58 24.49 -11.50
CA GLY A 224 41.32 23.57 -10.64
C GLY A 224 42.65 23.16 -11.28
N ALA A 225 42.80 21.86 -11.57
CA ALA A 225 43.99 21.29 -12.22
C ALA A 225 43.96 21.35 -13.76
N HIS A 226 42.81 21.69 -14.35
CA HIS A 226 42.64 21.75 -15.80
C HIS A 226 43.19 23.05 -16.38
N ALA A 227 43.64 23.01 -17.62
CA ALA A 227 44.04 24.19 -18.39
C ALA A 227 43.22 24.23 -19.69
N VAL A 228 42.92 25.44 -20.18
CA VAL A 228 42.27 25.59 -21.48
C VAL A 228 43.23 25.13 -22.57
N GLU A 229 42.81 24.12 -23.32
CA GLU A 229 43.62 23.45 -24.34
C GLU A 229 43.48 24.13 -25.71
N LYS A 230 42.29 24.69 -25.99
CA LYS A 230 41.99 25.34 -27.28
C LYS A 230 40.86 26.36 -27.20
N ILE A 231 40.67 27.08 -28.29
CA ILE A 231 39.60 28.06 -28.49
C ILE A 231 38.66 27.54 -29.57
N LEU A 232 37.35 27.53 -29.31
CA LEU A 232 36.30 27.21 -30.26
C LEU A 232 35.57 28.48 -30.64
N LEU A 233 35.73 28.95 -31.87
CA LEU A 233 34.97 30.09 -32.40
C LEU A 233 33.71 29.56 -33.08
N LEU A 234 32.54 29.94 -32.58
CA LEU A 234 31.27 29.50 -33.16
C LEU A 234 31.00 30.24 -34.48
N GLY A 235 31.05 29.53 -35.60
CA GLY A 235 30.88 30.11 -36.93
C GLY A 235 31.55 29.29 -38.03
N GLN A 236 31.73 29.91 -39.19
CA GLN A 236 32.38 29.31 -40.36
C GLN A 236 33.60 30.14 -40.81
N GLU A 237 34.01 29.97 -42.06
CA GLU A 237 35.23 30.54 -42.64
C GLU A 237 35.30 32.08 -42.61
N GLU A 238 34.16 32.78 -42.46
CA GLU A 238 34.17 34.23 -42.25
C GLU A 238 34.94 34.65 -40.99
N LEU A 239 35.09 33.76 -40.01
CA LEU A 239 35.84 34.01 -38.78
C LEU A 239 37.31 33.55 -38.86
N SER A 240 37.78 33.04 -40.01
CA SER A 240 39.17 32.56 -40.17
C SER A 240 40.25 33.61 -39.83
N PRO A 241 40.10 34.91 -40.18
CA PRO A 241 41.03 35.95 -39.73
C PRO A 241 41.06 36.11 -38.20
N MET A 242 39.88 36.04 -37.57
CA MET A 242 39.74 36.13 -36.11
C MET A 242 40.36 34.92 -35.41
N LYS A 243 40.15 33.72 -35.95
CA LYS A 243 40.74 32.45 -35.49
C LYS A 243 42.26 32.53 -35.47
N ALA A 244 42.87 32.87 -36.60
CA ALA A 244 44.33 32.98 -36.73
C ALA A 244 44.90 34.00 -35.73
N SER A 245 44.20 35.11 -35.55
CA SER A 245 44.59 36.17 -34.65
C SER A 245 44.47 35.80 -33.18
N LEU A 246 43.40 35.12 -32.77
CA LEU A 246 43.26 34.66 -31.38
C LEU A 246 44.29 33.59 -31.06
N ALA A 247 44.55 32.67 -31.98
CA ALA A 247 45.57 31.64 -31.81
C ALA A 247 46.96 32.25 -31.61
N ALA A 248 47.33 33.21 -32.45
CA ALA A 248 48.61 33.90 -32.36
C ALA A 248 48.76 34.71 -31.06
N THR A 249 47.73 35.46 -30.66
CA THR A 249 47.80 36.32 -29.46
C THR A 249 47.78 35.53 -28.15
N LEU A 250 47.02 34.44 -28.10
CA LEU A 250 46.82 33.68 -26.87
C LEU A 250 47.76 32.46 -26.75
N GLY A 251 48.43 32.07 -27.83
CA GLY A 251 49.31 30.90 -27.84
C GLY A 251 48.57 29.58 -27.69
N LEU A 252 47.29 29.53 -28.05
CA LEU A 252 46.42 28.35 -27.99
C LEU A 252 45.93 27.99 -29.40
N PRO A 253 45.77 26.70 -29.73
CA PRO A 253 45.04 26.27 -30.91
C PRO A 253 43.64 26.90 -30.95
N ALA A 254 43.19 27.32 -32.14
CA ALA A 254 41.85 27.84 -32.33
C ALA A 254 41.18 27.17 -33.53
N ASP A 255 39.99 26.61 -33.31
CA ASP A 255 39.17 25.93 -34.31
C ASP A 255 37.87 26.70 -34.56
N LEU A 256 37.30 26.49 -35.74
CA LEU A 256 35.94 26.94 -36.05
C LEU A 256 34.97 25.80 -35.73
N TYR A 257 33.85 26.13 -35.10
CA TYR A 257 32.78 25.18 -34.84
C TYR A 257 31.48 25.65 -35.52
N ASP A 258 31.04 24.95 -36.56
CA ASP A 258 29.73 25.16 -37.17
C ASP A 258 28.69 24.32 -36.42
N PRO A 259 27.74 24.92 -35.67
CA PRO A 259 26.77 24.16 -34.89
C PRO A 259 25.82 23.31 -35.76
N PHE A 260 25.71 23.61 -37.05
CA PHE A 260 24.93 22.79 -37.99
C PHE A 260 25.73 21.64 -38.62
N ALA A 261 27.06 21.60 -38.41
CA ALA A 261 27.91 20.47 -38.77
C ALA A 261 28.04 19.45 -37.61
N SER A 262 27.56 19.82 -36.42
CA SER A 262 27.47 18.91 -35.26
C SER A 262 26.79 17.59 -35.63
N PRO A 263 27.30 16.43 -35.18
CA PRO A 263 26.64 15.13 -35.39
C PRO A 263 25.20 15.08 -34.86
N ALA A 264 24.88 15.91 -33.85
CA ALA A 264 23.56 16.02 -33.28
C ALA A 264 22.57 16.81 -34.16
N VAL A 265 23.01 17.45 -35.25
CA VAL A 265 22.19 18.33 -36.09
C VAL A 265 22.19 17.85 -37.53
N LYS A 266 21.00 17.54 -38.05
CA LYS A 266 20.75 17.34 -39.48
C LYS A 266 20.03 18.55 -40.04
N TYR A 267 20.74 19.43 -40.74
CA TYR A 267 20.12 20.54 -41.45
C TYR A 267 19.45 20.07 -42.75
N SER A 268 18.15 20.33 -42.88
CA SER A 268 17.35 20.02 -44.08
C SER A 268 16.71 21.27 -44.70
N GLY A 269 17.02 22.45 -44.17
CA GLY A 269 16.52 23.71 -44.70
C GLY A 269 17.13 24.04 -46.06
N ALA A 270 16.36 24.74 -46.89
CA ALA A 270 16.79 25.22 -48.19
C ALA A 270 17.61 26.52 -48.11
N ASP A 271 17.56 27.23 -46.97
CA ASP A 271 18.14 28.56 -46.83
C ASP A 271 19.66 28.51 -46.65
N LYS A 272 20.36 29.41 -47.35
CA LYS A 272 21.77 29.68 -47.05
C LYS A 272 21.85 30.61 -45.84
N LEU A 273 22.22 30.05 -44.71
CA LEU A 273 22.35 30.79 -43.45
C LEU A 273 23.67 31.57 -43.42
N VAL A 274 23.59 32.83 -43.01
CA VAL A 274 24.74 33.66 -42.62
C VAL A 274 24.88 33.60 -41.10
N HIS A 275 26.10 33.74 -40.57
CA HIS A 275 26.39 33.73 -39.13
C HIS A 275 25.86 32.49 -38.39
N ARG A 276 26.12 31.31 -38.95
CA ARG A 276 25.62 30.02 -38.42
C ARG A 276 25.98 29.77 -36.96
N GLY A 277 27.10 30.32 -36.48
CA GLY A 277 27.51 30.28 -35.08
C GLY A 277 26.46 30.79 -34.10
N ARG A 278 25.66 31.81 -34.48
CA ARG A 278 24.63 32.45 -33.62
C ARG A 278 23.45 31.54 -33.27
N TYR A 279 23.37 30.35 -33.88
CA TYR A 279 22.29 29.39 -33.64
C TYR A 279 22.71 28.28 -32.67
N ALA A 280 23.96 28.26 -32.19
CA ALA A 280 24.46 27.20 -31.33
C ALA A 280 23.62 27.03 -30.05
N GLY A 281 23.30 28.13 -29.36
CA GLY A 281 22.42 28.10 -28.19
C GLY A 281 21.04 27.51 -28.49
N LEU A 282 20.39 27.94 -29.57
CA LEU A 282 19.07 27.43 -29.97
C LEU A 282 19.10 25.94 -30.33
N LEU A 283 20.11 25.52 -31.10
CA LEU A 283 20.28 24.13 -31.50
C LEU A 283 20.56 23.23 -30.30
N GLY A 284 21.40 23.69 -29.37
CA GLY A 284 21.65 23.01 -28.11
C GLY A 284 20.40 22.88 -27.24
N LEU A 285 19.63 23.96 -27.08
CA LEU A 285 18.41 23.96 -26.29
C LEU A 285 17.38 22.96 -26.83
N LEU A 286 17.16 22.96 -28.15
CA LEU A 286 16.25 22.02 -28.79
C LEU A 286 16.76 20.58 -28.72
N ALA A 287 18.08 20.37 -28.76
CA ALA A 287 18.67 19.04 -28.65
C ALA A 287 18.49 18.48 -27.24
N ASP A 288 18.61 19.34 -26.23
CA ASP A 288 18.31 19.03 -24.83
C ASP A 288 16.84 18.73 -24.61
N GLN A 289 15.93 19.47 -25.26
CA GLN A 289 14.49 19.18 -25.22
C GLN A 289 14.17 17.77 -25.75
N SER A 290 14.86 17.36 -26.82
CA SER A 290 14.65 16.06 -27.46
C SER A 290 15.29 14.89 -26.72
N SER A 291 16.48 15.11 -26.16
CA SER A 291 17.27 14.08 -25.49
C SER A 291 18.04 14.75 -24.35
N PRO A 292 17.43 14.95 -23.18
CA PRO A 292 18.07 15.65 -22.07
C PRO A 292 19.46 15.10 -21.74
N SER A 293 20.45 15.97 -21.66
CA SER A 293 21.81 15.65 -21.21
C SER A 293 21.98 16.00 -19.72
N ALA A 294 23.06 15.51 -19.10
CA ALA A 294 23.41 15.93 -17.74
C ALA A 294 23.58 17.46 -17.64
N HIS A 295 24.07 18.10 -18.71
CA HIS A 295 24.36 19.53 -18.80
C HIS A 295 23.18 20.39 -19.29
N SER A 296 22.03 19.78 -19.55
CA SER A 296 20.83 20.53 -19.92
C SER A 296 20.37 21.44 -18.77
N LEU A 297 19.96 22.66 -19.11
CA LEU A 297 19.45 23.64 -18.16
C LEU A 297 18.10 24.18 -18.64
N ASP A 298 17.10 24.17 -17.77
CA ASP A 298 15.79 24.76 -18.00
C ASP A 298 15.34 25.58 -16.80
N LEU A 299 15.42 26.90 -16.94
CA LEU A 299 15.02 27.84 -15.90
C LEU A 299 13.51 27.90 -15.71
N ARG A 300 12.70 27.48 -16.71
CA ARG A 300 11.24 27.48 -16.59
C ARG A 300 10.73 26.23 -15.88
N ASN A 301 11.36 25.09 -16.10
CA ASN A 301 11.05 23.83 -15.42
C ASN A 301 12.27 23.33 -14.62
N PRO A 302 12.67 24.05 -13.55
CA PRO A 302 13.86 23.69 -12.79
C PRO A 302 13.75 22.28 -12.20
N ARG A 303 14.90 21.62 -12.04
CA ARG A 303 14.97 20.29 -11.41
C ARG A 303 14.33 20.32 -10.02
N LYS A 304 13.57 19.26 -9.72
CA LYS A 304 12.88 19.07 -8.43
C LYS A 304 13.22 17.70 -7.89
N ARG A 305 13.20 17.57 -6.56
CA ARG A 305 13.26 16.27 -5.90
C ARG A 305 12.17 15.36 -6.48
N PRO A 306 12.52 14.15 -6.97
CA PRO A 306 11.52 13.21 -7.47
C PRO A 306 10.52 12.88 -6.36
N ALA A 307 9.23 12.82 -6.72
CA ALA A 307 8.20 12.47 -5.76
C ALA A 307 8.50 11.08 -5.16
N PRO A 308 8.29 10.87 -3.85
CA PRO A 308 8.51 9.58 -3.23
C PRO A 308 7.66 8.51 -3.93
N PRO A 309 8.17 7.29 -4.11
CA PRO A 309 7.48 6.23 -4.83
C PRO A 309 6.08 6.03 -4.25
N SER A 310 5.06 6.10 -5.10
CA SER A 310 3.68 6.04 -4.64
C SER A 310 3.41 4.70 -3.96
N LYS A 311 3.00 4.74 -2.68
CA LYS A 311 2.57 3.53 -1.94
C LYS A 311 1.18 3.05 -2.35
N ARG A 312 0.53 3.71 -3.34
CA ARG A 312 -0.81 3.36 -3.81
C ARG A 312 -0.90 1.92 -4.29
N ARG A 313 0.08 1.44 -5.07
CA ARG A 313 0.11 0.06 -5.55
C ARG A 313 0.21 -0.94 -4.39
N MET A 314 1.03 -0.62 -3.40
CA MET A 314 1.19 -1.39 -2.16
C MET A 314 -0.12 -1.47 -1.37
N TYR A 315 -0.82 -0.34 -1.17
CA TYR A 315 -2.12 -0.33 -0.49
C TYR A 315 -3.20 -1.08 -1.26
N VAL A 316 -3.24 -0.96 -2.60
CA VAL A 316 -4.18 -1.72 -3.44
C VAL A 316 -3.91 -3.22 -3.28
N THR A 317 -2.66 -3.67 -3.36
CA THR A 317 -2.33 -5.09 -3.22
C THR A 317 -2.71 -5.66 -1.84
N TYR A 318 -2.42 -4.94 -0.75
CA TYR A 318 -2.81 -5.39 0.59
C TYR A 318 -4.32 -5.35 0.81
N GLY A 319 -5.00 -4.32 0.30
CA GLY A 319 -6.45 -4.22 0.34
C GLY A 319 -7.12 -5.37 -0.39
N THR A 320 -6.64 -5.73 -1.58
CA THR A 320 -7.15 -6.90 -2.32
C THR A 320 -6.89 -8.21 -1.60
N ALA A 321 -5.71 -8.40 -1.01
CA ALA A 321 -5.40 -9.61 -0.25
C ALA A 321 -6.31 -9.76 0.98
N ALA A 322 -6.51 -8.67 1.73
CA ALA A 322 -7.43 -8.66 2.87
C ALA A 322 -8.88 -8.95 2.47
N ALA A 323 -9.34 -8.38 1.35
CA ALA A 323 -10.70 -8.62 0.84
C ALA A 323 -10.91 -10.09 0.42
N VAL A 324 -9.92 -10.72 -0.24
CA VAL A 324 -9.98 -12.13 -0.61
C VAL A 324 -10.04 -13.03 0.63
N ILE A 325 -9.21 -12.75 1.65
CA ILE A 325 -9.24 -13.50 2.91
C ILE A 325 -10.60 -13.35 3.60
N ALA A 326 -11.14 -12.13 3.67
CA ALA A 326 -12.45 -11.89 4.25
C ALA A 326 -13.56 -12.63 3.49
N ALA A 327 -13.54 -12.61 2.15
CA ALA A 327 -14.48 -13.34 1.32
C ALA A 327 -14.41 -14.86 1.53
N LEU A 328 -13.19 -15.42 1.65
CA LEU A 328 -12.99 -16.84 1.96
C LEU A 328 -13.55 -17.21 3.33
N VAL A 329 -13.27 -16.41 4.36
CA VAL A 329 -13.80 -16.64 5.72
C VAL A 329 -15.33 -16.58 5.73
N ILE A 330 -15.92 -15.57 5.08
CA ILE A 330 -17.37 -15.45 4.95
C ILE A 330 -17.94 -16.66 4.21
N GLY A 331 -17.31 -17.10 3.11
CA GLY A 331 -17.73 -18.28 2.35
C GLY A 331 -17.74 -19.55 3.19
N VAL A 332 -16.69 -19.79 3.99
CA VAL A 332 -16.61 -20.95 4.90
C VAL A 332 -17.69 -20.90 5.97
N ILE A 333 -17.93 -19.73 6.58
CA ILE A 333 -19.01 -19.55 7.57
C ILE A 333 -20.36 -19.87 6.93
N TRP A 334 -20.61 -19.38 5.71
CA TRP A 334 -21.86 -19.58 5.00
C TRP A 334 -22.11 -21.06 4.67
N MET A 335 -21.07 -21.77 4.22
CA MET A 335 -21.14 -23.22 3.98
C MET A 335 -21.43 -24.00 5.27
N ARG A 336 -20.85 -23.62 6.41
CA ARG A 336 -21.13 -24.25 7.71
C ARG A 336 -22.55 -23.99 8.19
N LEU A 337 -23.07 -22.78 8.02
CA LEU A 337 -24.47 -22.47 8.38
C LEU A 337 -25.44 -23.32 7.56
N GLY A 338 -25.20 -23.45 6.25
CA GLY A 338 -26.05 -24.29 5.39
C GLY A 338 -26.05 -25.78 5.77
N SER A 339 -24.90 -26.33 6.21
CA SER A 339 -24.84 -27.73 6.64
C SER A 339 -25.53 -27.95 7.99
N LEU A 340 -25.48 -26.97 8.90
CA LEU A 340 -26.21 -27.00 10.16
C LEU A 340 -27.73 -26.96 9.93
N ASP A 341 -28.22 -26.13 9.00
CA ASP A 341 -29.65 -26.10 8.64
C ASP A 341 -30.12 -27.44 8.08
N GLY A 342 -29.28 -28.11 7.27
CA GLY A 342 -29.56 -29.47 6.77
C GLY A 342 -29.69 -30.49 7.91
N GLN A 343 -28.80 -30.45 8.89
CA GLN A 343 -28.85 -31.33 10.07
C GLN A 343 -30.07 -31.05 10.95
N ILE A 344 -30.44 -29.79 11.14
CA ILE A 344 -31.65 -29.40 11.87
C ILE A 344 -32.88 -30.00 11.19
N LYS A 345 -32.97 -29.89 9.86
CA LYS A 345 -34.09 -30.44 9.10
C LYS A 345 -34.17 -31.96 9.21
N GLU A 346 -33.05 -32.66 9.04
CA GLU A 346 -33.01 -34.13 9.16
C GLU A 346 -33.38 -34.60 10.58
N ALA A 347 -32.88 -33.90 11.61
CA ALA A 347 -33.22 -34.20 13.00
C ALA A 347 -34.71 -33.98 13.29
N GLN A 348 -35.31 -32.91 12.75
CA GLN A 348 -36.74 -32.65 12.87
C GLN A 348 -37.58 -33.72 12.16
N GLU A 349 -37.18 -34.16 10.97
CA GLU A 349 -37.86 -35.23 10.22
C GLU A 349 -37.78 -36.57 10.96
N LYS A 350 -36.60 -36.94 11.49
CA LYS A 350 -36.42 -38.15 12.33
C LYS A 350 -37.30 -38.09 13.57
N LEU A 351 -37.33 -36.96 14.25
CA LEU A 351 -38.15 -36.76 15.45
C LEU A 351 -39.64 -36.85 15.14
N ALA A 352 -40.09 -36.27 14.03
CA ALA A 352 -41.47 -36.40 13.57
C ALA A 352 -41.84 -37.86 13.24
N LYS A 353 -40.95 -38.59 12.55
CA LYS A 353 -41.14 -39.99 12.19
C LYS A 353 -41.20 -40.90 13.43
N LEU A 354 -40.28 -40.74 14.37
CA LEU A 354 -40.26 -41.47 15.64
C LEU A 354 -41.50 -41.20 16.49
N LYS A 355 -41.94 -39.94 16.58
CA LYS A 355 -43.18 -39.59 17.27
C LYS A 355 -44.41 -40.23 16.62
N ALA A 356 -44.45 -40.28 15.29
CA ALA A 356 -45.55 -40.91 14.57
C ALA A 356 -45.56 -42.44 14.75
N SER A 357 -44.40 -43.12 14.64
CA SER A 357 -44.31 -44.57 14.77
C SER A 357 -44.58 -45.06 16.19
N ASN A 358 -44.21 -44.28 17.21
CA ASN A 358 -44.33 -44.69 18.61
C ASN A 358 -45.60 -44.16 19.29
N LYS A 359 -46.53 -43.56 18.54
CA LYS A 359 -47.76 -42.98 19.11
C LYS A 359 -48.58 -44.02 19.88
N GLU A 360 -48.75 -45.22 19.32
CA GLU A 360 -49.49 -46.30 19.97
C GLU A 360 -48.75 -46.86 21.18
N ALA A 361 -47.44 -47.03 21.10
CA ALA A 361 -46.60 -47.47 22.22
C ALA A 361 -46.66 -46.48 23.40
N VAL A 362 -46.67 -45.17 23.12
CA VAL A 362 -46.81 -44.12 24.15
C VAL A 362 -48.21 -44.15 24.78
N LEU A 363 -49.26 -44.43 24.01
CA LEU A 363 -50.61 -44.58 24.56
C LEU A 363 -50.71 -45.82 25.47
N GLN A 364 -50.16 -46.95 25.03
CA GLN A 364 -50.10 -48.18 25.82
C GLN A 364 -49.28 -47.99 27.09
N GLN A 365 -48.13 -47.31 27.03
CA GLN A 365 -47.32 -47.02 28.21
C GLN A 365 -48.11 -46.15 29.22
N ASN A 366 -48.83 -45.14 28.76
CA ASN A 366 -49.67 -44.32 29.63
C ASN A 366 -50.82 -45.13 30.27
N ASP A 367 -51.38 -46.11 29.56
CA ASP A 367 -52.45 -46.95 30.10
C ASP A 367 -51.91 -47.99 31.09
N VAL A 368 -50.74 -48.58 30.82
CA VAL A 368 -50.02 -49.44 31.77
C VAL A 368 -49.67 -48.66 33.04
N GLU A 369 -49.11 -47.45 32.92
CA GLU A 369 -48.81 -46.60 34.09
C GLU A 369 -50.05 -46.22 34.91
N LYS A 370 -51.25 -46.18 34.33
CA LYS A 370 -52.50 -45.98 35.09
C LYS A 370 -52.92 -47.24 35.83
N ILE A 371 -52.75 -48.41 35.20
CA ILE A 371 -53.07 -49.71 35.80
C ILE A 371 -52.12 -50.00 36.97
N ASP A 372 -50.81 -49.79 36.78
CA ASP A 372 -49.80 -49.95 37.84
C ASP A 372 -50.11 -49.04 39.04
N ARG A 373 -50.46 -47.77 38.78
CA ARG A 373 -50.88 -46.83 39.83
C ARG A 373 -52.13 -47.27 40.58
N TRP A 374 -53.08 -47.93 39.90
CA TRP A 374 -54.28 -48.45 40.55
C TRP A 374 -53.97 -49.66 41.43
N LEU A 375 -53.18 -50.62 40.92
CA LEU A 375 -52.72 -51.80 41.65
C LEU A 375 -51.91 -51.43 42.90
N ASP A 376 -51.01 -50.45 42.80
CA ASP A 376 -50.21 -49.95 43.92
C ASP A 376 -51.06 -49.36 45.07
N SER A 377 -52.33 -49.04 44.80
CA SER A 377 -53.28 -48.43 45.77
C SER A 377 -54.37 -49.40 46.25
N SER A 378 -54.39 -50.66 45.79
CA SER A 378 -55.45 -51.64 46.09
C SER A 378 -55.20 -52.38 47.41
N ILE A 379 -55.37 -51.68 48.53
CA ILE A 379 -55.33 -52.30 49.87
C ILE A 379 -56.65 -53.00 50.18
N GLN A 380 -56.58 -54.22 50.72
CA GLN A 380 -57.73 -54.95 51.24
C GLN A 380 -58.18 -54.36 52.59
N TRP A 381 -58.96 -53.28 52.54
CA TRP A 381 -59.35 -52.50 53.73
C TRP A 381 -60.12 -53.31 54.78
N LEU A 382 -60.81 -54.38 54.38
CA LEU A 382 -61.50 -55.26 55.32
C LEU A 382 -60.52 -56.07 56.18
N ASP A 383 -59.41 -56.53 55.59
CA ASP A 383 -58.35 -57.21 56.32
C ASP A 383 -57.65 -56.24 57.29
N GLN A 384 -57.49 -54.98 56.87
CA GLN A 384 -56.94 -53.92 57.72
C GLN A 384 -57.84 -53.60 58.92
N ALA A 385 -59.16 -53.52 58.69
CA ALA A 385 -60.12 -53.35 59.76
C ALA A 385 -60.15 -54.57 60.71
N TYR A 386 -60.03 -55.78 60.16
CA TYR A 386 -59.98 -57.02 60.94
C TYR A 386 -58.69 -57.14 61.78
N TRP A 387 -57.53 -56.87 61.18
CA TRP A 387 -56.24 -56.80 61.87
C TRP A 387 -56.32 -55.83 63.04
N MET A 388 -56.79 -54.61 62.78
CA MET A 388 -56.89 -53.60 63.83
C MET A 388 -57.84 -54.03 64.94
N ALA A 389 -59.02 -54.58 64.61
CA ALA A 389 -59.95 -55.07 65.62
C ALA A 389 -59.34 -56.15 66.54
N ASN A 390 -58.43 -56.97 66.02
CA ASN A 390 -57.78 -58.05 66.77
C ASN A 390 -56.49 -57.61 67.50
N THR A 391 -55.88 -56.51 67.07
CA THR A 391 -54.61 -55.99 67.62
C THR A 391 -54.84 -54.90 68.67
N MET A 392 -56.01 -54.26 68.67
CA MET A 392 -56.33 -53.18 69.60
C MET A 392 -56.33 -53.65 71.08
N PRO A 393 -55.86 -52.80 72.02
CA PRO A 393 -56.02 -53.06 73.45
C PRO A 393 -57.49 -53.23 73.85
N PRO A 394 -57.78 -53.89 74.99
CA PRO A 394 -59.14 -54.05 75.48
C PRO A 394 -59.78 -52.69 75.77
N ALA A 395 -61.11 -52.64 75.70
CA ALA A 395 -61.88 -51.40 75.76
C ALA A 395 -61.63 -50.59 77.04
N GLU A 396 -61.32 -51.23 78.17
CA GLU A 396 -60.97 -50.56 79.43
C GLU A 396 -59.67 -49.74 79.35
N ALA A 397 -58.80 -50.05 78.38
CA ALA A 397 -57.52 -49.39 78.18
C ALA A 397 -57.54 -48.39 77.02
N THR A 398 -58.32 -48.64 75.96
CA THR A 398 -58.33 -47.80 74.75
C THR A 398 -59.68 -47.84 74.05
N ILE A 399 -60.18 -46.68 73.64
CA ILE A 399 -61.36 -46.54 72.78
C ILE A 399 -61.06 -45.69 71.55
N LEU A 400 -61.67 -46.02 70.42
CA LEU A 400 -61.59 -45.23 69.19
C LEU A 400 -62.82 -44.35 69.05
N SER A 401 -62.62 -43.08 68.71
CA SER A 401 -63.69 -42.14 68.38
C SER A 401 -63.84 -41.96 66.88
N ARG A 402 -62.75 -42.11 66.12
CA ARG A 402 -62.77 -42.05 64.65
C ARG A 402 -61.69 -42.95 64.06
N MET A 403 -62.06 -43.62 62.99
CA MET A 403 -61.17 -44.42 62.17
C MET A 403 -61.45 -44.07 60.70
N GLN A 404 -60.43 -43.59 60.00
CA GLN A 404 -60.53 -43.21 58.59
C GLN A 404 -59.44 -43.95 57.81
N MET A 405 -59.83 -44.58 56.70
CA MET A 405 -58.95 -45.38 55.87
C MET A 405 -58.96 -44.81 54.45
N ASP A 406 -57.79 -44.40 53.96
CA ASP A 406 -57.64 -43.78 52.65
C ASP A 406 -56.52 -44.47 51.85
N ALA A 407 -56.77 -44.73 50.56
CA ALA A 407 -55.73 -45.17 49.64
C ALA A 407 -54.83 -43.99 49.27
N THR A 408 -53.50 -44.21 49.23
CA THR A 408 -52.54 -43.15 48.92
C THR A 408 -51.55 -43.59 47.85
N GLN A 409 -51.29 -42.71 46.88
CA GLN A 409 -50.41 -43.02 45.74
C GLN A 409 -48.94 -43.23 46.13
N ALA A 410 -48.51 -42.68 47.27
CA ALA A 410 -47.10 -42.68 47.67
C ALA A 410 -46.71 -43.90 48.53
N ALA A 411 -47.62 -44.42 49.35
CA ALA A 411 -47.27 -45.35 50.42
C ALA A 411 -48.24 -46.54 50.56
N GLY A 412 -49.03 -46.86 49.53
CA GLY A 412 -50.09 -47.86 49.62
C GLY A 412 -51.35 -47.23 50.22
N GLY A 413 -51.41 -47.09 51.54
CA GLY A 413 -52.58 -46.57 52.21
C GLY A 413 -52.31 -46.05 53.61
N VAL A 414 -53.24 -45.24 54.10
CA VAL A 414 -53.11 -44.56 55.37
C VAL A 414 -54.38 -44.76 56.20
N ILE A 415 -54.19 -45.18 57.44
CA ILE A 415 -55.23 -45.26 58.45
C ILE A 415 -54.99 -44.14 59.45
N MET A 416 -55.97 -43.26 59.63
CA MET A 416 -55.97 -42.23 60.65
C MET A 416 -56.85 -42.68 61.82
N LEU A 417 -56.27 -42.70 63.01
CA LEU A 417 -56.95 -43.09 64.23
C LEU A 417 -57.01 -41.92 65.20
N ASP A 418 -58.22 -41.64 65.68
CA ASP A 418 -58.45 -40.79 66.82
C ASP A 418 -59.09 -41.61 67.93
N GLY A 419 -58.58 -41.48 69.14
CA GLY A 419 -59.08 -42.24 70.26
C GLY A 419 -58.61 -41.70 71.61
N TYR A 420 -58.92 -42.46 72.64
CA TYR A 420 -58.60 -42.14 74.03
C TYR A 420 -57.96 -43.33 74.72
N VAL A 421 -57.02 -43.07 75.63
CA VAL A 421 -56.37 -44.09 76.47
C VAL A 421 -56.52 -43.78 77.95
N ALA A 422 -56.57 -44.84 78.77
CA ALA A 422 -56.80 -44.74 80.21
C ALA A 422 -55.64 -44.07 80.99
N ASP A 423 -54.39 -44.33 80.58
CA ASP A 423 -53.18 -43.89 81.29
C ASP A 423 -52.08 -43.36 80.35
N ASP A 424 -51.09 -42.66 80.92
CA ASP A 424 -49.97 -42.00 80.20
C ASP A 424 -49.09 -42.99 79.39
N SER A 425 -49.06 -44.26 79.79
CA SER A 425 -48.33 -45.32 79.06
C SER A 425 -49.15 -45.95 77.94
N GLY A 426 -50.46 -45.66 77.86
CA GLY A 426 -51.40 -46.31 76.95
C GLY A 426 -51.09 -46.05 75.47
N ILE A 427 -50.68 -44.84 75.11
CA ILE A 427 -50.36 -44.48 73.71
C ILE A 427 -49.16 -45.29 73.21
N LYS A 428 -48.08 -45.38 74.00
CA LYS A 428 -46.88 -46.15 73.62
C LYS A 428 -47.16 -47.65 73.48
N LYS A 429 -48.03 -48.20 74.33
CA LYS A 429 -48.44 -49.61 74.24
C LYS A 429 -49.28 -49.86 73.00
N LEU A 430 -50.20 -48.95 72.69
CA LEU A 430 -51.01 -48.99 71.47
C LEU A 430 -50.13 -48.90 70.22
N GLU A 431 -49.22 -47.93 70.16
CA GLU A 431 -48.28 -47.78 69.03
C GLU A 431 -47.45 -49.04 68.82
N ASN A 432 -46.91 -49.62 69.89
CA ASN A 432 -46.10 -50.85 69.78
C ASN A 432 -46.93 -52.07 69.35
N ALA A 433 -48.20 -52.16 69.73
CA ALA A 433 -49.08 -53.24 69.31
C ALA A 433 -49.43 -53.13 67.82
N LEU A 434 -49.62 -51.91 67.31
CA LEU A 434 -50.00 -51.63 65.93
C LEU A 434 -48.82 -51.57 64.96
N ARG A 435 -47.57 -51.64 65.43
CA ARG A 435 -46.37 -51.68 64.58
C ARG A 435 -46.03 -53.13 64.21
N ASP A 436 -45.96 -53.41 62.92
CA ASP A 436 -45.44 -54.67 62.38
C ASP A 436 -44.65 -54.42 61.08
N GLU A 437 -44.28 -55.49 60.37
CA GLU A 437 -43.51 -55.40 59.11
C GLU A 437 -44.24 -54.65 57.98
N THR A 438 -45.57 -54.55 58.08
CA THR A 438 -46.46 -53.95 57.08
C THR A 438 -47.14 -52.66 57.54
N HIS A 439 -47.04 -52.31 58.83
CA HIS A 439 -47.69 -51.16 59.45
C HIS A 439 -46.70 -50.25 60.16
N GLU A 440 -46.48 -49.06 59.61
CA GLU A 440 -45.68 -48.02 60.25
C GLU A 440 -46.58 -47.00 60.96
N VAL A 441 -46.47 -46.93 62.29
CA VAL A 441 -47.25 -45.99 63.10
C VAL A 441 -46.49 -44.66 63.29
N SER A 442 -47.18 -43.54 63.25
CA SER A 442 -46.65 -42.20 63.44
C SER A 442 -47.57 -41.37 64.31
N ASN A 443 -47.06 -40.95 65.46
CA ASN A 443 -47.79 -40.11 66.40
C ASN A 443 -47.96 -38.70 65.84
N LEU A 444 -49.21 -38.27 65.67
CA LEU A 444 -49.58 -36.93 65.21
C LEU A 444 -49.88 -35.96 66.36
N GLY A 445 -49.97 -36.47 67.59
CA GLY A 445 -50.09 -35.69 68.81
C GLY A 445 -51.00 -36.33 69.86
N SER A 446 -50.80 -35.93 71.11
CA SER A 446 -51.65 -36.29 72.23
C SER A 446 -51.92 -35.10 73.13
N LYS A 447 -53.08 -35.08 73.80
CA LYS A 447 -53.44 -34.07 74.80
C LYS A 447 -54.21 -34.73 75.94
N GLN A 448 -54.29 -34.02 77.06
CA GLN A 448 -55.06 -34.48 78.21
C GLN A 448 -56.56 -34.40 77.90
N SER A 449 -57.30 -35.42 78.30
CA SER A 449 -58.72 -35.60 77.99
C SER A 449 -59.58 -35.37 79.23
N GLU A 450 -60.78 -34.81 79.03
CA GLU A 450 -61.82 -34.63 80.06
C GLU A 450 -62.82 -35.81 80.11
N VAL A 451 -62.62 -36.84 79.26
CA VAL A 451 -63.49 -38.03 79.20
C VAL A 451 -63.26 -38.92 80.42
N SER A 452 -64.32 -39.22 81.17
CA SER A 452 -64.26 -40.04 82.38
C SER A 452 -63.73 -41.45 82.06
N GLY A 453 -62.68 -41.87 82.76
CA GLY A 453 -62.00 -43.16 82.54
C GLY A 453 -60.87 -43.14 81.51
N TYR A 454 -60.70 -42.06 80.74
CA TYR A 454 -59.63 -41.93 79.74
C TYR A 454 -58.89 -40.59 79.84
N ALA A 455 -57.69 -40.64 80.42
CA ALA A 455 -56.91 -39.46 80.77
C ALA A 455 -56.28 -38.72 79.57
N TRP A 456 -56.11 -39.38 78.42
CA TRP A 456 -55.46 -38.80 77.24
C TRP A 456 -56.21 -39.09 75.95
N ASN A 457 -56.21 -38.13 75.03
CA ASN A 457 -56.59 -38.36 73.63
C ASN A 457 -55.33 -38.49 72.76
N PHE A 458 -55.42 -39.27 71.69
CA PHE A 458 -54.33 -39.45 70.74
C PHE A 458 -54.83 -39.31 69.30
N GLN A 459 -53.90 -38.94 68.42
CA GLN A 459 -54.05 -39.01 66.98
C GLN A 459 -52.87 -39.78 66.41
N GLU A 460 -53.14 -40.92 65.76
CA GLU A 460 -52.12 -41.75 65.14
C GLU A 460 -52.36 -41.85 63.64
N ARG A 461 -51.26 -41.87 62.89
CA ARG A 461 -51.25 -42.24 61.47
C ARG A 461 -50.56 -43.58 61.31
N ILE A 462 -51.24 -44.53 60.70
CA ILE A 462 -50.66 -45.81 60.31
C ILE A 462 -50.50 -45.79 58.80
N THR A 463 -49.28 -46.00 58.32
CA THR A 463 -48.99 -46.20 56.91
C THR A 463 -48.93 -47.69 56.64
N VAL A 464 -49.80 -48.17 55.76
CA VAL A 464 -49.92 -49.57 55.35
C VAL A 464 -49.05 -49.76 54.12
N ALA A 465 -48.02 -50.61 54.21
CA ALA A 465 -47.12 -50.90 53.10
C ALA A 465 -47.90 -51.35 51.84
N LYS A 466 -47.33 -51.07 50.66
CA LYS A 466 -47.91 -51.50 49.38
C LYS A 466 -48.09 -53.03 49.36
N PRO A 467 -49.16 -53.55 48.75
CA PRO A 467 -49.33 -55.00 48.60
C PRO A 467 -48.14 -55.60 47.84
N THR A 468 -47.53 -56.65 48.39
CA THR A 468 -46.44 -57.38 47.72
C THR A 468 -46.94 -58.38 46.69
N SER A 469 -48.25 -58.66 46.66
CA SER A 469 -48.92 -59.52 45.69
C SER A 469 -50.18 -58.85 45.14
N ASN A 470 -50.46 -59.07 43.85
CA ASN A 470 -51.66 -58.58 43.19
C ASN A 470 -52.88 -59.38 43.67
N PRO A 471 -53.89 -58.73 44.30
CA PRO A 471 -55.05 -59.40 44.90
C PRO A 471 -55.98 -60.08 43.88
N PHE A 472 -55.74 -59.93 42.58
CA PHE A 472 -56.52 -60.56 41.50
C PHE A 472 -55.82 -61.76 40.86
N THR A 473 -54.72 -62.24 41.44
CA THR A 473 -53.97 -63.40 40.93
C THR A 473 -54.23 -64.61 41.85
N ASP A 474 -55.32 -65.31 41.59
CA ASP A 474 -55.47 -66.71 41.99
C ASP A 474 -55.03 -67.56 40.79
N GLU A 475 -53.74 -67.89 40.70
CA GLU A 475 -53.31 -69.03 39.87
C GLU A 475 -52.09 -69.74 40.50
N PRO A 476 -52.05 -71.09 40.48
CA PRO A 476 -51.01 -71.88 41.13
C PRO A 476 -49.66 -71.73 40.42
N GLU A 477 -48.57 -71.72 41.19
CA GLU A 477 -47.23 -71.88 40.63
C GLU A 477 -47.14 -73.16 39.78
N GLU A 478 -46.90 -73.00 38.48
CA GLU A 478 -46.36 -74.07 37.63
C GLU A 478 -45.01 -73.67 37.02
N PRO A 479 -44.12 -74.66 36.79
CA PRO A 479 -42.67 -74.51 36.85
C PRO A 479 -42.04 -73.95 35.57
N GLN A 480 -40.90 -73.27 35.73
CA GLN A 480 -40.01 -72.88 34.63
C GLN A 480 -39.50 -74.09 33.83
N PRO A 481 -39.36 -73.94 32.50
CA PRO A 481 -38.35 -74.69 31.75
C PRO A 481 -37.34 -73.76 31.06
N GLY A 482 -36.07 -73.89 31.48
CA GLY A 482 -34.94 -74.28 30.62
C GLY A 482 -34.49 -73.39 29.45
N LYS A 483 -33.29 -72.82 29.64
CA LYS A 483 -32.21 -72.49 28.67
C LYS A 483 -32.44 -72.78 27.17
N ALA A 484 -32.11 -71.78 26.35
CA ALA A 484 -31.36 -71.98 25.10
C ALA A 484 -30.38 -70.81 24.86
N GLU A 485 -29.09 -71.14 24.76
CA GLU A 485 -28.01 -70.34 24.14
C GLU A 485 -28.29 -70.09 22.65
N PRO A 486 -27.60 -69.11 22.03
CA PRO A 486 -26.52 -69.53 21.15
C PRO A 486 -25.20 -68.76 21.29
N ALA A 487 -24.14 -69.56 21.16
CA ALA A 487 -22.74 -69.30 20.84
C ALA A 487 -22.35 -67.95 20.21
N SER A 488 -21.39 -67.30 20.88
CA SER A 488 -20.04 -66.93 20.42
C SER A 488 -19.76 -66.83 18.90
N GLU A 489 -19.30 -65.65 18.47
CA GLU A 489 -18.13 -65.54 17.60
C GLU A 489 -17.36 -64.23 17.89
N THR A 490 -16.06 -64.41 18.06
CA THR A 490 -15.05 -63.54 18.66
C THR A 490 -14.33 -62.74 17.58
N ALA A 491 -13.96 -61.47 17.84
CA ALA A 491 -12.66 -60.90 17.47
C ALA A 491 -12.53 -59.42 17.90
N GLU A 492 -11.85 -59.18 19.02
CA GLU A 492 -11.12 -57.95 19.36
C GLU A 492 -9.97 -57.74 18.35
N GLU A 493 -9.87 -56.58 17.71
CA GLU A 493 -9.08 -55.40 18.11
C GLU A 493 -7.57 -55.52 17.80
N LYS A 494 -7.07 -54.64 16.92
CA LYS A 494 -5.93 -53.75 17.23
C LYS A 494 -5.58 -52.76 16.11
N GLU A 495 -5.43 -51.52 16.57
CA GLU A 495 -4.87 -50.31 15.98
C GLU A 495 -3.45 -50.51 15.39
N PRO A 496 -2.98 -49.61 14.49
CA PRO A 496 -1.59 -49.20 14.61
C PRO A 496 -1.37 -47.69 14.54
N ALA A 497 -0.43 -47.23 15.37
CA ALA A 497 0.17 -45.91 15.36
C ALA A 497 1.38 -45.82 14.40
N LYS A 498 1.71 -44.56 14.09
CA LYS A 498 2.69 -43.98 13.14
C LYS A 498 4.15 -44.49 13.23
N THR A 499 4.86 -44.43 12.10
CA THR A 499 6.30 -44.10 12.00
C THR A 499 6.64 -43.38 10.68
N GLU A 500 7.65 -42.50 10.75
CA GLU A 500 8.17 -41.53 9.77
C GLU A 500 8.91 -42.15 8.56
N PRO A 501 9.22 -41.37 7.50
CA PRO A 501 10.34 -41.64 6.60
C PRO A 501 11.48 -40.62 6.74
N VAL A 502 12.72 -41.13 6.86
CA VAL A 502 13.96 -40.39 6.62
C VAL A 502 14.65 -40.97 5.37
N ASN A 503 15.22 -40.04 4.62
CA ASN A 503 15.83 -40.04 3.30
C ASN A 503 17.15 -40.83 3.18
N THR A 504 17.42 -41.45 2.02
CA THR A 504 18.78 -41.64 1.49
C THR A 504 18.78 -41.75 -0.06
N GLU A 505 19.72 -41.02 -0.66
CA GLU A 505 20.04 -40.86 -2.09
C GLU A 505 20.48 -42.15 -2.81
N PRO A 506 20.49 -42.17 -4.16
CA PRO A 506 21.34 -43.04 -4.95
C PRO A 506 22.59 -42.31 -5.50
N THR A 507 23.74 -42.91 -5.22
CA THR A 507 25.07 -42.61 -5.77
C THR A 507 25.20 -43.06 -7.23
N ALA A 508 25.98 -42.29 -7.99
CA ALA A 508 26.33 -42.40 -9.40
C ALA A 508 27.32 -43.52 -9.76
N GLU A 509 27.33 -43.91 -11.05
CA GLU A 509 28.49 -44.33 -11.87
C GLU A 509 28.08 -44.56 -13.37
N PRO A 510 28.98 -44.67 -14.38
CA PRO A 510 29.67 -43.55 -15.04
C PRO A 510 29.74 -43.60 -16.60
N ALA A 511 30.41 -42.58 -17.15
CA ALA A 511 31.36 -42.57 -18.30
C ALA A 511 30.89 -42.63 -19.77
N ALA A 512 31.35 -41.61 -20.52
CA ALA A 512 32.07 -41.62 -21.83
C ALA A 512 31.68 -40.37 -22.66
N GLU A 513 32.53 -39.35 -22.74
CA GLU A 513 33.52 -39.12 -23.84
C GLU A 513 32.88 -38.88 -25.21
N GLU A 514 32.91 -37.63 -25.71
CA GLU A 514 33.59 -37.31 -26.98
C GLU A 514 33.76 -35.79 -27.18
N GLU A 515 34.93 -35.47 -27.74
CA GLU A 515 35.43 -34.15 -28.09
C GLU A 515 34.71 -33.52 -29.29
N ALA A 516 34.80 -32.19 -29.41
CA ALA A 516 35.37 -31.46 -30.56
C ALA A 516 34.60 -30.18 -30.97
N GLN A 517 35.33 -29.06 -30.85
CA GLN A 517 35.48 -27.97 -31.81
C GLN A 517 34.24 -27.21 -32.30
N SER A 518 34.06 -25.97 -31.84
CA SER A 518 34.50 -24.72 -32.51
C SER A 518 34.12 -23.48 -31.72
#